data_AF-A0A2N5EAQ0-F1
#
_entry.id   AF-A0A2N5EAQ0-F1
#
_cell.length_a   1.000
_cell.length_b   1.000
_cell.length_c   1.000
_cell.angle_alpha   90.00
_cell.angle_beta   90.00
_cell.angle_gamma   90.00
#
_symmetry.space_group_name_H-M   'P 1'
#
loop_
_entity.id
_entity.type
_entity.pdbx_description
1 polymer ?
#
loop_
_entity_poly.entity_id
_entity_poly.type
_entity_poly.pdbx_seq_one_letter_code
_entity_poly.pdbx_strand_id
1 'polypeptide(L)' 'MSHASSRKKVLDQTLPLPHRASHARSCLNHVANRLGTNREALLERVEKETGINLVAPSDEKALLTAFLYFESL' A
#
# COMPACT_ATOMS: atom_id res chain seq x y z
N MET A 1 0.23 -12.68 9.23
CA MET A 1 0.34 -12.64 7.75
C MET A 1 1.74 -12.14 7.41
N SER A 2 2.49 -12.79 6.52
CA SER A 2 3.82 -12.30 6.11
C SER A 2 3.70 -11.16 5.08
N HIS A 3 4.71 -10.28 5.01
CA HIS A 3 4.78 -9.21 4.00
C HIS A 3 4.65 -9.77 2.58
N ALA A 4 5.38 -10.85 2.27
CA ALA A 4 5.30 -11.53 0.97
C ALA A 4 3.88 -12.04 0.63
N SER A 5 3.13 -12.54 1.62
CA SER A 5 1.74 -12.99 1.41
C SER A 5 0.82 -11.80 1.11
N SER A 6 0.92 -10.71 1.87
CA SER A 6 0.17 -9.48 1.61
C SER A 6 0.51 -8.92 0.23
N ARG A 7 1.80 -8.88 -0.14
CA ARG A 7 2.30 -8.42 -1.44
C ARG A 7 1.64 -9.17 -2.61
N LYS A 8 1.57 -10.51 -2.52
CA LYS A 8 0.87 -11.34 -3.53
C LYS A 8 -0.60 -10.96 -3.65
N LYS A 9 -1.30 -10.73 -2.53
CA LYS A 9 -2.72 -10.38 -2.53
C LYS A 9 -3.02 -8.97 -3.03
N VAL A 10 -2.07 -8.02 -2.97
CA VAL A 10 -2.24 -6.70 -3.60
C VAL A 10 -2.28 -6.82 -5.12
N LEU A 11 -1.48 -7.72 -5.67
CA LEU A 11 -1.34 -7.95 -7.12
C LEU A 11 -2.39 -8.94 -7.67
N ASP A 12 -3.21 -9.53 -6.80
CA ASP A 12 -4.23 -10.50 -7.19
C ASP A 12 -5.49 -9.79 -7.71
N GLN A 13 -5.67 -9.81 -9.03
CA GLN A 13 -6.80 -9.19 -9.72
C GLN A 13 -8.13 -9.92 -9.49
N THR A 14 -8.10 -11.14 -8.94
CA THR A 14 -9.33 -11.87 -8.59
C THR A 14 -9.97 -11.34 -7.31
N LEU A 15 -9.23 -10.55 -6.52
CA LEU A 15 -9.71 -9.95 -5.28
C LEU A 15 -10.36 -8.58 -5.53
N PRO A 16 -11.45 -8.26 -4.82
CA PRO A 16 -12.03 -6.91 -4.83
C PRO A 16 -11.02 -5.83 -4.42
N LEU A 17 -11.12 -4.64 -5.01
CA LEU A 17 -10.23 -3.50 -4.73
C LEU A 17 -10.09 -3.19 -3.22
N PRO A 18 -11.16 -3.17 -2.40
CA PRO A 18 -11.03 -2.93 -0.96
C PRO A 18 -10.20 -3.98 -0.23
N HIS A 19 -10.26 -5.25 -0.66
CA HIS A 19 -9.47 -6.33 -0.08
C HIS A 19 -7.99 -6.14 -0.42
N ARG A 20 -7.69 -5.81 -1.69
CA ARG A 20 -6.32 -5.52 -2.14
C ARG A 20 -5.74 -4.29 -1.42
N ALA A 21 -6.54 -3.23 -1.23
CA ALA A 21 -6.14 -2.04 -0.48
C ALA A 21 -5.85 -2.35 1.00
N SER A 22 -6.60 -3.27 1.62
CA SER A 22 -6.30 -3.76 2.98
C SER A 22 -4.93 -4.46 3.05
N HIS A 23 -4.63 -5.30 2.06
CA HIS A 23 -3.31 -5.94 1.96
C HIS A 23 -2.18 -4.93 1.69
N ALA A 24 -2.41 -3.91 0.87
CA ALA A 24 -1.44 -2.85 0.63
C ALA A 24 -1.15 -2.06 1.91
N ARG A 25 -2.16 -1.78 2.71
CA ARG A 25 -2.01 -1.17 4.04
C ARG A 25 -1.20 -2.05 5.00
N SER A 26 -1.31 -3.37 4.91
CA SER A 26 -0.46 -4.29 5.68
C SER A 26 1.00 -4.23 5.20
N CYS A 27 1.25 -4.15 3.89
CA CYS A 27 2.58 -3.95 3.35
C CYS A 27 3.19 -2.61 3.78
N LEU A 28 2.40 -1.53 3.72
CA LEU A 28 2.83 -0.20 4.16
C LEU A 28 3.28 -0.20 5.62
N ASN A 29 2.59 -0.91 6.51
CA ASN A 29 3.01 -1.04 7.91
C ASN A 29 4.38 -1.70 8.07
N HIS A 30 4.65 -2.75 7.27
CA HIS A 30 5.94 -3.42 7.27
C HIS A 30 7.05 -2.51 6.74
N VAL A 31 6.78 -1.76 5.66
CA VAL A 31 7.74 -0.78 5.12
C VAL A 31 7.99 0.36 6.11
N ALA A 32 6.96 0.89 6.77
CA ALA A 32 7.12 1.91 7.80
C ALA A 32 8.07 1.44 8.92
N ASN A 33 7.87 0.22 9.42
CA ASN A 33 8.75 -0.39 10.41
C ASN A 33 10.19 -0.55 9.89
N ARG A 34 10.38 -0.98 8.63
CA ARG A 34 11.70 -1.10 7.98
C ARG A 34 12.42 0.25 7.90
N LEU A 35 11.68 1.32 7.63
CA LEU A 35 12.21 2.69 7.51
C LEU A 35 12.38 3.39 8.87
N GLY A 36 11.99 2.76 9.98
CA GLY A 36 12.01 3.40 11.30
C GLY A 36 11.04 4.57 11.43
N THR A 37 9.95 4.57 10.66
CA THR A 37 8.88 5.59 10.72
C THR A 37 7.56 4.97 11.19
N ASN A 38 6.55 5.80 11.46
CA ASN A 38 5.20 5.34 11.75
C ASN A 38 4.36 5.21 10.48
N ARG A 39 3.24 4.49 10.61
CA ARG A 39 2.33 4.16 9.52
C ARG A 39 1.67 5.42 8.93
N GLU A 40 1.25 6.34 9.79
CA GLU A 40 0.54 7.56 9.44
C GLU A 40 1.42 8.50 8.62
N ALA A 41 2.66 8.72 9.04
CA ALA A 41 3.64 9.52 8.31
C ALA A 41 3.98 8.92 6.95
N LEU A 42 4.06 7.59 6.84
CA LEU A 42 4.26 6.95 5.55
C LEU A 42 3.01 7.07 4.66
N LEU A 43 1.80 6.97 5.21
CA LEU A 43 0.56 7.21 4.46
C LEU A 43 0.49 8.64 3.92
N GLU A 44 0.77 9.63 4.76
CA GLU A 44 0.82 11.05 4.36
C GLU A 44 1.88 11.29 3.28
N ARG A 45 3.05 10.65 3.40
CA ARG A 45 4.10 10.72 2.37
C ARG A 45 3.63 10.11 1.05
N VAL A 46 2.95 8.96 1.07
CA VAL A 46 2.42 8.34 -0.15
C VAL A 46 1.41 9.27 -0.81
N GLU A 47 0.46 9.80 -0.04
CA GLU A 47 -0.58 10.70 -0.57
C GLU A 47 0.02 12.00 -1.11
N LYS A 48 0.99 12.59 -0.41
CA LYS A 48 1.70 13.81 -0.84
C LYS A 48 2.49 13.62 -2.14
N GLU A 49 3.17 12.48 -2.28
CA GLU A 49 4.12 12.25 -3.39
C GLU A 49 3.43 11.65 -4.63
N THR A 50 2.34 10.90 -4.44
CA THR A 50 1.63 10.23 -5.53
C THR A 50 0.26 10.85 -5.84
N GLY A 51 -0.26 11.70 -4.96
CA GLY A 51 -1.63 12.23 -5.04
C GLY A 51 -2.71 11.18 -4.76
N ILE A 52 -2.36 10.00 -4.26
CA ILE A 52 -3.26 8.87 -4.10
C ILE A 52 -3.50 8.57 -2.63
N ASN A 53 -4.76 8.56 -2.25
CA ASN A 53 -5.19 8.07 -0.94
C ASN A 53 -5.19 6.53 -0.93
N LEU A 54 -4.19 5.92 -0.29
CA LEU A 54 -4.07 4.46 -0.19
C LEU A 54 -5.17 3.82 0.69
N VAL A 55 -5.82 4.58 1.57
CA VAL A 55 -6.90 4.06 2.42
C VAL A 55 -8.14 3.76 1.57
N ALA A 56 -8.42 4.62 0.58
CA ALA A 56 -9.55 4.50 -0.31
C ALA A 56 -9.12 4.82 -1.76
N PRO A 57 -8.37 3.92 -2.42
CA PRO A 57 -7.96 4.13 -3.81
C PRO A 57 -9.19 4.15 -4.73
N SER A 58 -9.20 5.05 -5.72
CA SER A 58 -10.29 5.21 -6.69
C SER A 58 -10.44 4.01 -7.62
N ASP A 59 -9.31 3.41 -7.98
CA ASP A 59 -9.23 2.33 -8.97
C ASP A 59 -7.96 1.50 -8.75
N GLU A 60 -7.83 0.42 -9.53
CA GLU A 60 -6.68 -0.48 -9.49
C GLU A 60 -5.36 0.22 -9.83
N LYS A 61 -5.36 1.15 -10.79
CA LYS A 61 -4.14 1.85 -11.21
C LYS A 61 -3.64 2.75 -10.09
N ALA A 62 -4.54 3.45 -9.39
CA ALA A 62 -4.21 4.25 -8.22
C ALA A 62 -3.61 3.36 -7.12
N LEU A 63 -4.27 2.24 -6.79
CA LEU A 63 -3.74 1.30 -5.80
C LEU A 63 -2.32 0.82 -6.14
N LEU A 64 -2.10 0.38 -7.37
CA LEU A 64 -0.80 -0.16 -7.80
C LEU A 64 0.29 0.91 -7.83
N THR A 65 -0.04 2.13 -8.25
CA THR A 65 0.91 3.25 -8.29
C THR A 65 1.38 3.59 -6.88
N ALA A 66 0.45 3.78 -5.93
CA ALA A 66 0.78 4.06 -4.54
C ALA A 66 1.56 2.90 -3.89
N PHE A 67 1.14 1.66 -4.17
CA PHE A 67 1.80 0.45 -3.68
C PHE A 67 3.25 0.32 -4.15
N LEU A 68 3.51 0.47 -5.45
CA LEU A 68 4.86 0.37 -6.00
C LEU A 68 5.76 1.49 -5.48
N TYR A 69 5.23 2.70 -5.31
CA TYR A 69 5.96 3.81 -4.75
C TYR A 69 6.51 3.49 -3.35
N PHE A 70 5.66 3.14 -2.38
CA PHE A 70 6.17 2.92 -1.02
C PHE A 70 7.00 1.64 -0.89
N GLU A 71 6.73 0.60 -1.69
CA GLU A 71 7.55 -0.62 -1.66
C GLU A 71 9.00 -0.37 -2.07
N SER A 72 9.23 0.66 -2.90
CA SER A 72 10.56 1.06 -3.39
C SER A 72 11.36 1.92 -2.40
N LEU A 73 10.75 2.40 -1.31
CA LEU A 73 11.39 3.21 -0.27
C LEU A 73 12.20 2.35 0.71
#